data_AF-A0A661UWQ4-F1
#
_entry.id   AF-A0A661UWQ4-F1
#
_cell.length_a   1.000
_cell.length_b   1.000
_cell.length_c   1.000
_cell.angle_alpha   90.00
_cell.angle_beta   90.00
_cell.angle_gamma   90.00
#
_symmetry.space_group_name_H-M   'P 1'
#
loop_
_entity.id
_entity.type
_entity.pdbx_description
1 polymer ?
#
loop_
_entity_poly.entity_id
_entity_poly.type
_entity_poly.pdbx_seq_one_letter_code
_entity_poly.pdbx_strand_id
1 'polypeptide(L)'
;MMSFLEDLKDKRLKKKGQKLLTKNDFEKAYLLFQKAILLNNSVENKFNLALSLLSLSEYSKAEKYLKNIYDEYPENELNLLALAECNIMQKKWDEAIKFYRLTVKLFPDKKSFKNYLKISEDVVAREKYVKAKELFKKATIELKQKKDKNALNILIQANEYFPEDATIINNIATLYIMLKDFHKAYSYSMKAVSLRPDDPRFQNNLKIAKRKLKKTVNTFLK
;
A
#
# COMPACT_ATOMS: atom_id res chain seq x y z
N MET A 1 -9.96 -19.49 -28.15
CA MET A 1 -9.38 -18.18 -28.50
C MET A 1 -10.43 -17.12 -28.18
N MET A 2 -10.05 -16.05 -27.47
CA MET A 2 -10.99 -15.01 -27.04
C MET A 2 -11.48 -14.18 -28.24
N SER A 3 -12.74 -13.73 -28.22
CA SER A 3 -13.22 -12.81 -29.26
C SER A 3 -12.60 -11.41 -29.11
N PHE A 4 -12.53 -10.67 -30.21
CA PHE A 4 -12.06 -9.27 -30.20
C PHE A 4 -12.84 -8.39 -29.21
N LEU A 5 -14.15 -8.60 -29.10
CA LEU A 5 -15.00 -7.86 -28.17
C LEU A 5 -14.72 -8.22 -26.71
N GLU A 6 -14.43 -9.48 -26.41
CA GLU A 6 -14.05 -9.92 -25.07
C GLU A 6 -12.68 -9.39 -24.65
N ASP A 7 -11.70 -9.35 -25.56
CA ASP A 7 -10.37 -8.74 -25.30
C ASP A 7 -10.49 -7.24 -24.98
N LEU A 8 -11.28 -6.49 -25.76
CA LEU A 8 -11.54 -5.08 -25.49
C LEU A 8 -12.23 -4.88 -24.13
N LYS A 9 -13.17 -5.76 -23.79
CA LYS A 9 -13.90 -5.72 -22.51
C LYS A 9 -12.96 -6.03 -21.34
N ASP A 10 -12.10 -7.04 -21.45
CA ASP A 10 -11.08 -7.37 -20.46
C ASP A 10 -10.16 -6.17 -20.18
N LYS A 11 -9.55 -5.60 -21.24
CA LYS A 11 -8.69 -4.41 -21.15
C LYS A 11 -9.38 -3.25 -20.44
N ARG A 12 -10.65 -2.99 -20.77
CA ARG A 12 -11.44 -1.93 -20.14
C ARG A 12 -11.67 -2.20 -18.64
N LEU A 13 -12.02 -3.43 -18.28
CA LEU A 13 -12.24 -3.82 -16.88
C LEU A 13 -10.95 -3.67 -16.07
N LYS A 14 -9.81 -4.16 -16.58
CA LYS A 14 -8.50 -4.03 -15.94
C LYS A 14 -8.13 -2.58 -15.66
N LYS A 15 -8.18 -1.73 -16.70
CA LYS A 15 -7.85 -0.30 -16.57
C LYS A 15 -8.73 0.42 -15.55
N LYS A 16 -10.03 0.12 -15.53
CA LYS A 16 -10.96 0.70 -14.54
C LYS A 16 -10.69 0.16 -13.13
N GLY A 17 -10.39 -1.13 -12.99
CA GLY A 17 -10.00 -1.75 -11.72
C GLY A 17 -8.72 -1.14 -11.14
N GLN A 18 -7.68 -0.99 -11.96
CA GLN A 18 -6.42 -0.35 -11.56
C GLN A 18 -6.64 1.11 -11.10
N LYS A 19 -7.50 1.86 -11.80
CA LYS A 19 -7.87 3.22 -11.38
C LYS A 19 -8.64 3.25 -10.05
N LEU A 20 -9.37 2.18 -9.71
CA LEU A 20 -10.04 2.07 -8.41
C LEU A 20 -9.06 1.69 -7.30
N LEU A 21 -8.08 0.82 -7.57
CA LEU A 21 -6.99 0.53 -6.64
C LEU A 21 -6.23 1.82 -6.25
N THR A 22 -5.88 2.67 -7.21
CA THR A 22 -5.20 3.94 -6.91
C THR A 22 -6.06 4.94 -6.13
N LYS A 23 -7.38 4.76 -6.12
CA LYS A 23 -8.34 5.52 -5.32
C LYS A 23 -8.67 4.85 -3.98
N ASN A 24 -8.02 3.74 -3.64
CA ASN A 24 -8.30 2.89 -2.48
C ASN A 24 -9.75 2.33 -2.44
N ASP A 25 -10.43 2.26 -3.59
CA ASP A 25 -11.76 1.65 -3.72
C ASP A 25 -11.61 0.16 -4.05
N PHE A 26 -11.06 -0.58 -3.08
CA PHE A 26 -10.63 -1.97 -3.25
C PHE A 26 -11.78 -2.93 -3.54
N GLU A 27 -12.96 -2.70 -2.94
CA GLU A 27 -14.15 -3.53 -3.15
C GLU A 27 -14.64 -3.45 -4.60
N LYS A 28 -14.74 -2.23 -5.15
CA LYS A 28 -15.14 -2.09 -6.56
C LYS A 28 -14.04 -2.57 -7.51
N ALA A 29 -12.77 -2.40 -7.16
CA ALA A 29 -11.67 -2.95 -7.94
C ALA A 29 -11.77 -4.49 -8.01
N TYR A 30 -11.97 -5.14 -6.86
CA TYR A 30 -12.18 -6.59 -6.76
C TYR A 30 -13.31 -7.07 -7.66
N LEU A 31 -14.49 -6.42 -7.61
CA LEU A 31 -15.63 -6.80 -8.46
C LEU A 31 -15.33 -6.68 -9.97
N LEU A 32 -14.51 -5.71 -10.38
CA LEU A 32 -14.11 -5.59 -11.78
C LEU A 32 -13.09 -6.65 -12.19
N PHE A 33 -12.14 -6.99 -11.31
CA PHE A 33 -11.17 -8.04 -11.59
C PHE A 33 -11.78 -9.44 -11.57
N GLN A 34 -12.80 -9.68 -10.73
CA GLN A 34 -13.62 -10.89 -10.82
C GLN A 34 -14.31 -11.02 -12.18
N LYS A 35 -14.79 -9.91 -12.75
CA LYS A 35 -15.36 -9.93 -14.11
C LYS A 35 -14.28 -10.15 -15.17
N ALA A 36 -13.10 -9.55 -14.99
CA ALA A 36 -12.00 -9.66 -15.93
C ALA A 36 -11.44 -11.10 -16.01
N ILE A 37 -11.24 -11.76 -14.87
CA ILE A 37 -10.72 -13.13 -14.83
C ILE A 37 -11.68 -14.15 -15.47
N LEU A 38 -12.99 -13.91 -15.40
CA LEU A 38 -14.01 -14.75 -16.07
C LEU A 38 -13.99 -14.61 -17.60
N LEU A 39 -13.59 -13.44 -18.12
CA LEU A 39 -13.39 -13.26 -19.56
C LEU A 39 -12.04 -13.84 -19.98
N ASN A 40 -10.99 -13.58 -19.19
CA ASN A 40 -9.62 -13.94 -19.48
C ASN A 40 -8.87 -14.38 -18.21
N ASN A 41 -8.63 -15.67 -18.06
CA ASN A 41 -7.87 -16.22 -16.93
C ASN A 41 -6.34 -16.05 -17.11
N SER A 42 -5.91 -14.85 -17.50
CA SER A 42 -4.50 -14.50 -17.70
C SER A 42 -3.78 -14.27 -16.37
N VAL A 43 -2.45 -14.39 -16.38
CA VAL A 43 -1.57 -14.06 -15.25
C VAL A 43 -1.83 -12.65 -14.74
N GLU A 44 -1.98 -11.68 -15.64
CA GLU A 44 -2.26 -10.29 -15.29
C GLU A 44 -3.59 -10.16 -14.52
N ASN A 45 -4.64 -10.86 -14.94
CA ASN A 45 -5.94 -10.84 -14.25
C ASN A 45 -5.93 -11.55 -12.92
N LYS A 46 -5.28 -12.72 -12.84
CA LYS A 46 -5.03 -13.41 -11.57
C LYS A 46 -4.29 -12.49 -10.60
N PHE A 47 -3.25 -11.80 -11.07
CA PHE A 47 -2.43 -10.91 -10.25
C PHE A 47 -3.23 -9.69 -9.79
N ASN A 48 -3.95 -9.01 -10.69
CA ASN A 48 -4.82 -7.88 -10.34
C ASN A 48 -5.89 -8.26 -9.31
N LEU A 49 -6.50 -9.44 -9.45
CA LEU A 49 -7.46 -9.97 -8.48
C LEU A 49 -6.78 -10.23 -7.14
N ALA A 50 -5.61 -10.87 -7.13
CA ALA A 50 -4.83 -11.11 -5.91
C ALA A 50 -4.45 -9.82 -5.19
N LEU A 51 -4.03 -8.77 -5.90
CA LEU A 51 -3.74 -7.45 -5.33
C LEU A 51 -4.97 -6.82 -4.67
N SER A 52 -6.14 -6.95 -5.28
CA SER A 52 -7.38 -6.46 -4.67
C SER A 52 -7.75 -7.24 -3.41
N LEU A 53 -7.55 -8.57 -3.40
CA LEU A 53 -7.74 -9.41 -2.22
C LEU A 53 -6.76 -9.06 -1.09
N LEU A 54 -5.48 -8.85 -1.40
CA LEU A 54 -4.47 -8.35 -0.46
C LEU A 54 -4.91 -7.03 0.18
N SER A 55 -5.41 -6.09 -0.64
CA SER A 55 -5.89 -4.78 -0.19
C SER A 55 -7.14 -4.88 0.69
N LEU A 56 -7.92 -5.95 0.53
CA LEU A 56 -9.07 -6.29 1.37
C LEU A 56 -8.70 -7.15 2.60
N SER A 57 -7.42 -7.48 2.77
CA SER A 57 -6.89 -8.42 3.78
C SER A 57 -7.44 -9.85 3.67
N GLU A 58 -7.92 -10.23 2.50
CA GLU A 58 -8.34 -11.59 2.19
C GLU A 58 -7.11 -12.43 1.81
N TYR A 59 -6.13 -12.48 2.72
CA TYR A 59 -4.77 -12.96 2.45
C TYR A 59 -4.77 -14.41 1.96
N SER A 60 -5.53 -15.29 2.61
CA SER A 60 -5.58 -16.70 2.21
C SER A 60 -6.20 -16.91 0.82
N LYS A 61 -7.12 -16.04 0.37
CA LYS A 61 -7.65 -16.07 -1.00
C LYS A 61 -6.62 -15.51 -1.99
N ALA A 62 -5.95 -14.41 -1.63
CA ALA A 62 -4.88 -13.84 -2.46
C ALA A 62 -3.75 -14.84 -2.69
N GLU A 63 -3.29 -15.52 -1.64
CA GLU A 63 -2.22 -16.52 -1.69
C GLU A 63 -2.50 -17.64 -2.71
N LYS A 64 -3.75 -18.10 -2.84
CA LYS A 64 -4.12 -19.13 -3.83
C LYS A 64 -3.83 -18.68 -5.26
N TYR A 65 -4.23 -17.46 -5.63
CA TYR A 65 -3.96 -16.92 -6.96
C TYR A 65 -2.47 -16.65 -7.18
N LEU A 66 -1.78 -16.12 -6.16
CA LEU A 66 -0.35 -15.82 -6.26
C LEU A 66 0.51 -17.09 -6.36
N LYS A 67 0.14 -18.18 -5.67
CA LYS A 67 0.80 -19.49 -5.81
C LYS A 67 0.62 -20.04 -7.23
N ASN A 68 -0.59 -19.95 -7.78
CA ASN A 68 -0.80 -20.37 -9.16
C ASN A 68 0.04 -19.57 -10.17
N ILE A 69 0.24 -18.27 -9.95
CA ILE A 69 1.16 -17.47 -10.78
C ILE A 69 2.61 -17.91 -10.57
N TYR A 70 3.00 -18.24 -9.34
CA TYR A 70 4.36 -18.67 -9.01
C TYR A 70 4.71 -20.02 -9.64
N ASP A 71 3.75 -20.95 -9.73
CA ASP A 71 3.96 -22.25 -10.36
C ASP A 71 4.33 -22.11 -11.85
N GLU A 72 3.79 -21.08 -12.53
CA GLU A 72 4.06 -20.79 -13.94
C GLU A 72 5.25 -19.82 -14.13
N TYR A 73 5.43 -18.85 -13.23
CA TYR A 73 6.40 -17.75 -13.33
C TYR A 73 7.13 -17.54 -11.98
N PRO A 74 8.02 -18.47 -11.58
CA PRO A 74 8.62 -18.47 -10.25
C PRO A 74 9.56 -17.27 -9.98
N GLU A 75 10.04 -16.61 -11.04
CA GLU A 75 10.93 -15.45 -10.96
C GLU A 75 10.21 -14.11 -11.15
N ASN A 76 8.88 -14.11 -11.25
CA ASN A 76 8.13 -12.86 -11.40
C ASN A 76 8.26 -12.00 -10.13
N GLU A 77 9.00 -10.90 -10.24
CA GLU A 77 9.32 -9.99 -9.13
C GLU A 77 8.09 -9.54 -8.34
N LEU A 78 7.06 -9.07 -9.04
CA LEU A 78 5.86 -8.51 -8.42
C LEU A 78 5.07 -9.60 -7.68
N ASN A 79 5.00 -10.80 -8.25
CA ASN A 79 4.34 -11.94 -7.62
C ASN A 79 5.10 -12.44 -6.39
N LEU A 80 6.43 -12.51 -6.44
CA LEU A 80 7.27 -12.89 -5.30
C LEU A 80 7.10 -11.94 -4.11
N LEU A 81 7.11 -10.63 -4.37
CA LEU A 81 6.84 -9.62 -3.34
C LEU A 81 5.43 -9.74 -2.78
N ALA A 82 4.43 -9.94 -3.63
CA ALA A 82 3.05 -10.10 -3.22
C ALA A 82 2.86 -11.37 -2.37
N LEU A 83 3.54 -12.49 -2.70
CA LEU A 83 3.55 -13.70 -1.88
C LEU A 83 4.21 -13.46 -0.54
N ALA A 84 5.37 -12.81 -0.51
CA ALA A 84 6.07 -12.50 0.72
C ALA A 84 5.21 -11.63 1.66
N GLU A 85 4.62 -10.55 1.13
CA GLU A 85 3.69 -9.68 1.87
C GLU A 85 2.40 -10.43 2.29
N CYS A 86 1.89 -11.33 1.46
CA CYS A 86 0.73 -12.15 1.82
C CYS A 86 1.02 -13.07 3.00
N ASN A 87 2.20 -13.68 3.03
CA ASN A 87 2.61 -14.60 4.09
C ASN A 87 2.98 -13.85 5.38
N ILE A 88 3.66 -12.70 5.30
CA ILE A 88 4.00 -11.92 6.49
C ILE A 88 2.73 -11.41 7.20
N MET A 89 1.72 -10.98 6.44
CA MET A 89 0.44 -10.54 7.01
C MET A 89 -0.41 -11.70 7.58
N GLN A 90 -0.16 -12.94 7.14
CA GLN A 90 -0.75 -14.14 7.74
C GLN A 90 0.07 -14.70 8.90
N LYS A 91 1.17 -14.03 9.30
CA LYS A 91 2.12 -14.51 10.29
C LYS A 91 2.77 -15.86 9.93
N LYS A 92 2.79 -16.20 8.64
CA LYS A 92 3.50 -17.36 8.07
C LYS A 92 4.94 -16.97 7.84
N TRP A 93 5.70 -16.90 8.95
CA TRP A 93 7.01 -16.25 8.97
C TRP A 93 8.03 -16.93 8.07
N ASP A 94 8.08 -18.26 8.11
CA ASP A 94 9.08 -19.03 7.36
C ASP A 94 8.83 -18.91 5.84
N GLU A 95 7.57 -18.96 5.41
CA GLU A 95 7.19 -18.72 4.02
C GLU A 95 7.48 -17.29 3.57
N ALA A 96 7.20 -16.30 4.41
CA ALA A 96 7.51 -14.90 4.10
C ALA A 96 9.02 -14.71 3.90
N ILE A 97 9.83 -15.22 4.83
CA ILE A 97 11.30 -15.16 4.74
C ILE A 97 11.78 -15.89 3.49
N LYS A 98 11.26 -17.08 3.19
CA LYS A 98 11.58 -17.83 1.97
C LYS A 98 11.41 -16.99 0.71
N PHE A 99 10.25 -16.32 0.56
CA PHE A 99 9.98 -15.50 -0.62
C PHE A 99 10.80 -14.19 -0.64
N TYR A 100 11.01 -13.52 0.50
CA TYR A 100 11.90 -12.35 0.55
C TYR A 100 13.35 -12.71 0.22
N ARG A 101 13.86 -13.85 0.71
CA ARG A 101 15.20 -14.36 0.35
C ARG A 101 15.33 -14.62 -1.14
N LEU A 102 14.33 -15.28 -1.74
CA LEU A 102 14.31 -15.50 -3.18
C LEU A 102 14.28 -14.19 -3.97
N THR A 103 13.48 -13.21 -3.51
CA THR A 103 13.42 -11.87 -4.13
C THR A 103 14.77 -11.15 -4.07
N VAL A 104 15.47 -11.17 -2.92
CA VAL A 104 16.81 -10.58 -2.78
C VAL A 104 17.84 -11.30 -3.64
N LYS A 105 17.74 -12.63 -3.77
CA LYS A 105 18.63 -13.43 -4.62
C LYS A 105 18.49 -13.06 -6.10
N LEU A 106 17.26 -12.92 -6.59
CA LEU A 106 16.99 -12.62 -8.00
C LEU A 106 17.21 -11.14 -8.35
N PHE A 107 17.02 -10.23 -7.38
CA PHE A 107 17.10 -8.78 -7.60
C PHE A 107 18.00 -8.10 -6.57
N PRO A 108 19.33 -8.40 -6.57
CA PRO A 108 20.25 -7.99 -5.50
C PRO A 108 20.49 -6.48 -5.42
N ASP A 109 20.23 -5.72 -6.49
CA ASP A 109 20.46 -4.27 -6.54
C ASP A 109 19.34 -3.46 -5.87
N LYS A 110 18.18 -4.08 -5.63
CA LYS A 110 17.02 -3.42 -5.02
C LYS A 110 17.14 -3.39 -3.50
N LYS A 111 17.67 -2.27 -2.98
CA LYS A 111 17.82 -2.02 -1.53
C LYS A 111 16.54 -2.25 -0.72
N SER A 112 15.37 -1.91 -1.29
CA SER A 112 14.07 -2.13 -0.65
C SER A 112 13.82 -3.61 -0.30
N PHE A 113 14.28 -4.54 -1.14
CA PHE A 113 14.08 -5.98 -0.91
C PHE A 113 14.95 -6.49 0.22
N LYS A 114 16.18 -5.99 0.33
CA LYS A 114 17.07 -6.26 1.48
C LYS A 114 16.45 -5.75 2.77
N ASN A 115 15.81 -4.59 2.75
CA ASN A 115 15.11 -4.05 3.91
C ASN A 115 13.92 -4.92 4.32
N TYR A 116 13.08 -5.36 3.37
CA TYR A 116 11.98 -6.27 3.68
C TYR A 116 12.45 -7.61 4.23
N LEU A 117 13.53 -8.17 3.67
CA LEU A 117 14.13 -9.39 4.19
C LEU A 117 14.60 -9.19 5.64
N LYS A 118 15.35 -8.13 5.92
CA LYS A 118 15.81 -7.79 7.28
C LYS A 118 14.66 -7.64 8.26
N ILE A 119 13.58 -6.96 7.87
CA ILE A 119 12.37 -6.84 8.68
C ILE A 119 11.76 -8.21 8.95
N SER A 120 11.66 -9.07 7.94
CA SER A 120 11.04 -10.39 8.06
C SER A 120 11.83 -11.38 8.94
N GLU A 121 13.16 -11.29 8.93
CA GLU A 121 14.05 -12.17 9.70
C GLU A 121 14.16 -11.76 11.17
N ASP A 122 14.02 -10.47 11.47
CA ASP A 122 14.00 -9.96 12.84
C ASP A 122 12.62 -10.19 13.47
N VAL A 123 12.58 -10.99 14.54
CA VAL A 123 11.34 -11.39 15.24
C VAL A 123 10.56 -10.19 15.76
N VAL A 124 11.25 -9.16 16.26
CA VAL A 124 10.60 -7.97 16.80
C VAL A 124 10.15 -7.07 15.65
N ALA A 125 11.00 -6.87 14.64
CA ALA A 125 10.71 -5.99 13.52
C ALA A 125 9.51 -6.49 12.70
N ARG A 126 9.40 -7.80 12.43
CA ARG A 126 8.26 -8.36 11.68
C ARG A 126 6.93 -8.20 12.42
N GLU A 127 6.92 -8.36 13.75
CA GLU A 127 5.71 -8.14 14.56
C GLU A 127 5.32 -6.66 14.58
N LYS A 128 6.30 -5.74 14.73
CA LYS A 128 6.04 -4.30 14.63
C LYS A 128 5.54 -3.90 13.24
N TYR A 129 6.10 -4.48 12.18
CA TYR A 129 5.67 -4.26 10.80
C TYR A 129 4.22 -4.68 10.59
N VAL A 130 3.86 -5.92 10.98
CA VAL A 130 2.48 -6.41 10.90
C VAL A 130 1.55 -5.53 11.73
N LYS A 131 1.95 -5.15 12.95
CA LYS A 131 1.13 -4.28 13.80
C LYS A 131 0.89 -2.90 13.19
N ALA A 132 1.91 -2.29 12.59
CA ALA A 132 1.77 -1.02 11.90
C ALA A 132 0.79 -1.12 10.71
N LYS A 133 0.85 -2.20 9.93
CA LYS A 133 -0.08 -2.46 8.81
C LYS A 133 -1.52 -2.67 9.27
N GLU A 134 -1.72 -3.42 10.36
CA GLU A 134 -3.05 -3.60 10.98
C GLU A 134 -3.64 -2.28 11.46
N LEU A 135 -2.84 -1.45 12.14
CA LEU A 135 -3.25 -0.12 12.59
C LEU A 135 -3.56 0.79 11.40
N PHE A 136 -2.73 0.76 10.35
CA PHE A 136 -2.98 1.52 9.12
C PHE A 136 -4.31 1.12 8.45
N LYS A 137 -4.62 -0.17 8.41
CA LYS A 137 -5.93 -0.67 7.95
C LYS A 137 -7.05 -0.14 8.82
N LYS A 138 -6.93 -0.22 10.15
CA LYS A 138 -7.93 0.29 11.08
C LYS A 138 -8.17 1.79 10.89
N ALA A 139 -7.11 2.58 10.71
CA ALA A 139 -7.22 4.01 10.41
C ALA A 139 -7.97 4.25 9.09
N THR A 140 -7.72 3.45 8.05
CA THR A 140 -8.43 3.55 6.77
C THR A 140 -9.95 3.33 6.94
N ILE A 141 -10.35 2.43 7.83
CA ILE A 141 -11.77 2.19 8.16
C ILE A 141 -12.37 3.42 8.86
N GLU A 142 -11.67 4.00 9.85
CA GLU A 142 -12.13 5.23 10.53
C GLU A 142 -12.26 6.41 9.55
N LEU A 143 -11.35 6.55 8.58
CA LEU A 143 -11.44 7.57 7.53
C LEU A 143 -12.67 7.39 6.64
N LYS A 144 -13.02 6.15 6.26
CA LYS A 144 -14.27 5.87 5.54
C LYS A 144 -15.51 6.27 6.35
N GLN A 145 -15.42 6.20 7.68
CA GLN A 145 -16.46 6.64 8.61
C GLN A 145 -16.41 8.15 8.94
N LYS A 146 -15.54 8.92 8.27
CA LYS A 146 -15.32 10.36 8.51
C LYS A 146 -14.87 10.70 9.94
N LYS A 147 -14.23 9.74 10.62
CA LYS A 147 -13.70 9.90 11.99
C LYS A 147 -12.23 10.32 11.95
N ASP A 148 -11.96 11.49 11.39
CA ASP A 148 -10.60 11.95 11.07
C ASP A 148 -9.67 12.00 12.29
N LYS A 149 -10.16 12.41 13.46
CA LYS A 149 -9.38 12.44 14.71
C LYS A 149 -9.00 11.04 15.21
N ASN A 150 -9.92 10.08 15.12
CA ASN A 150 -9.63 8.69 15.50
C ASN A 150 -8.61 8.08 14.54
N ALA A 151 -8.80 8.28 13.24
CA ALA A 151 -7.85 7.83 12.23
C ALA A 151 -6.45 8.42 12.45
N LEU A 152 -6.37 9.71 12.79
CA LEU A 152 -5.10 10.37 13.12
C LEU A 152 -4.41 9.70 14.31
N ASN A 153 -5.13 9.48 15.41
CA ASN A 153 -4.57 8.84 16.61
C ASN A 153 -4.05 7.43 16.31
N ILE A 154 -4.79 6.66 15.51
CA ILE A 154 -4.38 5.31 15.11
C ILE A 154 -3.15 5.35 14.19
N LEU A 155 -3.06 6.31 13.27
CA LEU A 155 -1.88 6.46 12.41
C LEU A 155 -0.65 6.89 13.21
N ILE A 156 -0.81 7.72 14.23
CA ILE A 156 0.28 8.07 15.15
C ILE A 156 0.80 6.80 15.85
N GLN A 157 -0.10 5.96 16.38
CA GLN A 157 0.29 4.66 16.95
C GLN A 157 0.99 3.78 15.91
N ALA A 158 0.47 3.71 14.67
CA ALA A 158 1.12 2.94 13.60
C ALA A 158 2.56 3.43 13.32
N ASN A 159 2.77 4.75 13.36
CA ASN A 159 4.08 5.37 13.21
C ASN A 159 5.02 5.12 14.41
N GLU A 160 4.51 4.86 15.61
CA GLU A 160 5.35 4.42 16.75
C GLU A 160 5.94 3.03 16.52
N TYR A 161 5.17 2.13 15.88
CA TYR A 161 5.66 0.80 15.51
C TYR A 161 6.62 0.83 14.32
N PHE A 162 6.36 1.71 13.34
CA PHE A 162 7.17 1.79 12.13
C PHE A 162 7.43 3.26 11.71
N PRO A 163 8.39 3.94 12.37
CA PRO A 163 8.57 5.41 12.29
C PRO A 163 9.23 5.92 11.00
N GLU A 164 9.62 5.03 10.11
CA GLU A 164 10.23 5.34 8.80
C GLU A 164 9.29 5.03 7.62
N ASP A 165 8.03 4.66 7.89
CA ASP A 165 7.04 4.51 6.83
C ASP A 165 6.57 5.87 6.30
N ALA A 166 7.17 6.30 5.20
CA ALA A 166 6.83 7.55 4.54
C ALA A 166 5.33 7.66 4.17
N THR A 167 4.64 6.54 3.93
CA THR A 167 3.22 6.51 3.60
C THR A 167 2.35 6.79 4.83
N ILE A 168 2.67 6.18 5.98
CA ILE A 168 1.97 6.46 7.25
C ILE A 168 2.17 7.94 7.62
N ILE A 169 3.41 8.43 7.56
CA ILE A 169 3.78 9.81 7.86
C ILE A 169 3.05 10.80 6.94
N ASN A 170 2.98 10.51 5.64
CA ASN A 170 2.25 11.37 4.70
C ASN A 170 0.73 11.39 4.97
N ASN A 171 0.15 10.27 5.41
CA ASN A 171 -1.27 10.24 5.77
C ASN A 171 -1.54 11.01 7.06
N ILE A 172 -0.65 10.94 8.07
CA ILE A 172 -0.70 11.80 9.26
C ILE A 172 -0.66 13.28 8.84
N ALA A 173 0.27 13.64 7.95
CA ALA A 173 0.38 15.01 7.45
C ALA A 173 -0.91 15.48 6.77
N THR A 174 -1.50 14.63 5.94
CA THR A 174 -2.77 14.91 5.25
C THR A 174 -3.91 15.18 6.23
N LEU A 175 -4.00 14.40 7.32
CA LEU A 175 -5.02 14.63 8.35
C LEU A 175 -4.78 15.90 9.13
N TYR A 176 -3.53 16.26 9.44
CA TYR A 176 -3.25 17.56 10.04
C TYR A 176 -3.61 18.73 9.10
N ILE A 177 -3.43 18.59 7.78
CA ILE A 177 -3.93 19.58 6.80
C ILE A 177 -5.45 19.74 6.92
N MET A 178 -6.18 18.62 6.98
CA MET A 178 -7.65 18.61 7.09
C MET A 178 -8.13 19.23 8.41
N LEU A 179 -7.45 18.91 9.50
CA LEU A 179 -7.71 19.45 10.84
C LEU A 179 -7.18 20.88 11.05
N LYS A 180 -6.56 21.47 10.02
CA LYS A 180 -5.99 22.83 10.01
C LYS A 180 -4.83 23.07 10.98
N ASP A 181 -4.20 22.03 11.52
CA ASP A 181 -2.95 22.13 12.28
C ASP A 181 -1.78 22.19 11.28
N PHE A 182 -1.57 23.37 10.71
CA PHE A 182 -0.61 23.54 9.62
C PHE A 182 0.86 23.42 10.07
N HIS A 183 1.15 23.64 11.36
CA HIS A 183 2.49 23.42 11.92
C HIS A 183 2.83 21.94 11.88
N LYS A 184 2.00 21.07 12.48
CA LYS A 184 2.24 19.62 12.43
C LYS A 184 2.17 19.07 11.02
N ALA A 185 1.20 19.54 10.21
CA ALA A 185 1.10 19.17 8.81
C ALA A 185 2.41 19.42 8.03
N TYR A 186 3.05 20.57 8.25
CA TYR A 186 4.30 20.92 7.59
C TYR A 186 5.45 20.01 8.07
N SER A 187 5.60 19.82 9.38
CA SER A 187 6.65 18.95 9.95
C SER A 187 6.55 17.51 9.46
N TYR A 188 5.35 16.91 9.49
CA TYR A 188 5.15 15.55 8.99
C TYR A 188 5.31 15.47 7.47
N SER A 189 4.85 16.47 6.70
CA SER A 189 5.04 16.49 5.25
C SER A 189 6.52 16.58 4.86
N MET A 190 7.31 17.37 5.59
CA MET A 190 8.77 17.46 5.39
C MET A 190 9.43 16.11 5.62
N LYS A 191 9.08 15.42 6.72
CA LYS A 191 9.61 14.07 7.02
C LYS A 191 9.22 13.04 5.97
N ALA A 192 7.98 13.06 5.46
CA ALA A 192 7.56 12.15 4.40
C ALA A 192 8.36 12.36 3.11
N VAL A 193 8.57 13.62 2.71
CA VAL A 193 9.37 13.97 1.52
C VAL A 193 10.85 13.63 1.72
N SER A 194 11.43 13.78 2.91
CA SER A 194 12.83 13.39 3.14
C SER A 194 13.06 11.88 3.01
N LEU A 195 12.05 11.06 3.35
CA LEU A 195 12.11 9.60 3.23
C LEU A 195 11.84 9.12 1.80
N ARG A 196 11.00 9.83 1.04
CA ARG A 196 10.65 9.49 -0.34
C ARG A 196 10.51 10.77 -1.19
N PRO A 197 11.62 11.35 -1.64
CA PRO A 197 11.61 12.65 -2.32
C PRO A 197 11.04 12.59 -3.73
N ASP A 198 10.98 11.41 -4.33
CA ASP A 198 10.50 11.13 -5.68
C ASP A 198 8.97 10.95 -5.78
N ASP A 199 8.25 10.89 -4.65
CA ASP A 199 6.78 10.72 -4.66
C ASP A 199 6.06 12.07 -4.86
N PRO A 200 5.41 12.32 -6.01
CA PRO A 200 4.76 13.60 -6.28
C PRO A 200 3.59 13.89 -5.34
N ARG A 201 2.98 12.87 -4.74
CA ARG A 201 1.90 13.05 -3.76
C ARG A 201 2.44 13.71 -2.50
N PHE A 202 3.63 13.30 -2.05
CA PHE A 202 4.25 13.80 -0.83
C PHE A 202 4.72 15.24 -1.03
N GLN A 203 5.33 15.52 -2.19
CA GLN A 203 5.68 16.88 -2.60
C GLN A 203 4.46 17.82 -2.63
N ASN A 204 3.34 17.35 -3.18
CA ASN A 204 2.10 18.12 -3.23
C ASN A 204 1.55 18.43 -1.83
N ASN A 205 1.53 17.45 -0.94
CA ASN A 205 1.10 17.64 0.45
C ASN A 205 1.99 18.65 1.19
N LEU A 206 3.31 18.57 1.01
CA LEU A 206 4.25 19.56 1.56
C LEU A 206 3.97 20.99 1.03
N LYS A 207 3.72 21.12 -0.28
CA LYS A 207 3.36 22.41 -0.90
C LYS A 207 2.07 22.98 -0.30
N ILE A 208 1.05 22.14 -0.10
CA ILE A 208 -0.22 22.55 0.52
C ILE A 208 0.01 23.00 1.95
N ALA A 209 0.72 22.20 2.76
CA ALA A 209 1.01 22.52 4.16
C ALA A 209 1.79 23.84 4.30
N LYS A 210 2.88 24.01 3.52
CA LYS A 210 3.68 25.24 3.51
C LYS A 210 2.87 26.47 3.14
N ARG A 211 2.02 26.38 2.11
CA ARG A 211 1.16 27.49 1.67
C ARG A 211 0.14 27.88 2.75
N LYS A 212 -0.48 26.89 3.40
CA LYS A 212 -1.48 27.13 4.45
C LYS A 212 -0.83 27.72 5.70
N LEU A 213 0.32 27.20 6.11
CA LEU A 213 1.10 27.73 7.24
C LEU A 213 1.48 29.20 7.04
N LYS A 214 2.01 29.57 5.87
CA LYS A 214 2.36 30.97 5.56
C LYS A 214 1.14 31.91 5.63
N LYS A 215 -0.02 31.47 5.14
CA LYS A 215 -1.25 32.27 5.22
C LYS A 215 -1.67 32.52 6.66
N THR A 216 -1.64 31.49 7.51
CA THR A 216 -1.99 31.58 8.92
C THR A 216 -1.10 32.59 9.65
N VAL A 217 0.22 32.52 9.47
CA VAL A 217 1.17 33.47 10.09
C VAL A 217 0.87 34.92 9.65
N ASN A 218 0.62 35.14 8.36
CA ASN A 218 0.34 36.49 7.84
C ASN A 218 -1.00 37.06 8.32
N THR A 219 -1.96 36.22 8.75
CA THR A 219 -3.24 36.68 9.31
C THR A 219 -3.09 37.18 10.75
N PHE A 220 -2.12 36.67 11.51
CA PHE A 220 -1.85 37.11 12.89
C PHE A 220 -0.96 38.35 12.98
N LEU A 221 -0.36 38.78 11.87
CA LEU A 221 0.51 39.96 11.76
C LEU A 221 -0.20 41.19 11.15
N LYS A 222 -1.51 41.11 10.92
CA LYS A 222 -2.38 42.21 10.48
C LYS A 222 -3.43 42.47 11.54
#